data_AF-A0A820JMI6-F1
#
_entry.id   AF-A0A820JMI6-F1
#
_cell.length_a   1.000
_cell.length_b   1.000
_cell.length_c   1.000
_cell.angle_alpha   90.00
_cell.angle_beta   90.00
_cell.angle_gamma   90.00
#
_symmetry.space_group_name_H-M   'P 1'
#
loop_
_entity.id
_entity.type
_entity.pdbx_description
1 polymer ?
#
loop_
_entity_poly.entity_id
_entity_poly.type
_entity_poly.pdbx_seq_one_letter_code
_entity_poly.pdbx_strand_id
1 'polypeptide(L)'
;VNEPLIIPVPPINLVVSWTNILGIEMSERLLKRNKIIEQYIFDPVILKVILIILVLSSGNCRNIDYIDMNQICDDSLSIFRAQNIYVELLWKYILSRSPGEKHAVKFLNKLMMFLLYAQNLHLHLDYYVHSLKDEIKRMEPIMQSMWPRIDNEEDMNIT
;
A
#
# COMPACT_ATOMS: atom_id res chain seq x y z
N VAL A 1 15.52 23.53 -17.29
CA VAL A 1 14.37 22.97 -18.05
C VAL A 1 13.13 23.33 -17.25
N ASN A 2 12.39 24.34 -17.69
CA ASN A 2 11.17 24.83 -17.04
C ASN A 2 9.99 24.08 -17.68
N GLU A 3 9.68 22.90 -17.16
CA GLU A 3 8.39 22.26 -17.47
C GLU A 3 7.34 22.76 -16.47
N PRO A 4 6.12 23.11 -16.93
CA PRO A 4 5.04 23.48 -16.02
C PRO A 4 4.71 22.29 -15.13
N LEU A 5 4.67 22.53 -13.82
CA LEU A 5 4.22 21.57 -12.82
C LEU A 5 2.77 21.19 -13.14
N ILE A 6 2.56 20.09 -13.86
CA ILE A 6 1.26 19.42 -13.93
C ILE A 6 1.03 18.85 -12.54
N ILE A 7 0.36 19.60 -11.68
CA ILE A 7 -0.18 19.09 -10.42
C ILE A 7 -1.22 18.04 -10.84
N PRO A 8 -1.02 16.74 -10.57
CA PRO A 8 -2.06 15.77 -10.81
C PRO A 8 -3.18 16.11 -9.82
N VAL A 9 -4.24 16.72 -10.30
CA VAL A 9 -5.47 16.81 -9.52
C VAL A 9 -5.99 15.38 -9.48
N PRO A 10 -6.05 14.71 -8.31
CA PRO A 10 -6.65 13.40 -8.25
C PRO A 10 -8.08 13.55 -8.78
N PRO A 11 -8.51 12.72 -9.75
CA PRO A 11 -9.79 12.90 -10.38
C PRO A 11 -10.86 12.94 -9.29
N ILE A 12 -11.74 13.94 -9.30
CA ILE A 12 -12.76 14.17 -8.28
C ILE A 12 -13.53 12.86 -7.94
N ASN A 13 -13.71 12.02 -8.95
CA ASN A 13 -14.34 10.71 -8.86
C ASN A 13 -13.59 9.72 -7.95
N LEU A 14 -12.26 9.81 -7.84
CA LEU A 14 -11.43 8.95 -6.98
C LEU A 14 -11.67 9.27 -5.50
N VAL A 15 -11.71 10.56 -5.14
CA VAL A 15 -11.93 10.99 -3.75
C VAL A 15 -13.33 10.60 -3.29
N VAL A 16 -14.34 10.81 -4.15
CA VAL A 16 -15.72 10.40 -3.87
C VAL A 16 -15.82 8.87 -3.72
N SER A 17 -15.19 8.11 -4.62
CA SER A 17 -15.20 6.64 -4.56
C SER A 17 -14.54 6.11 -3.29
N TRP A 18 -13.37 6.64 -2.93
CA TRP A 18 -12.68 6.25 -1.70
C TRP A 18 -13.49 6.61 -0.47
N THR A 19 -14.12 7.79 -0.44
CA THR A 19 -14.91 8.23 0.71
C THR A 19 -16.12 7.32 0.92
N ASN A 20 -16.76 6.90 -0.17
CA ASN A 20 -17.89 5.99 -0.11
C ASN A 20 -17.51 4.57 0.34
N ILE A 21 -16.29 4.11 0.02
CA ILE A 21 -15.86 2.73 0.31
C ILE A 21 -15.14 2.63 1.65
N LEU A 22 -14.25 3.57 1.97
CA LEU A 22 -13.31 3.50 3.09
C LEU A 22 -13.62 4.51 4.21
N GLY A 23 -14.61 5.38 4.00
CA GLY A 23 -14.91 6.50 4.88
C GLY A 23 -13.99 7.71 4.66
N ILE A 24 -14.38 8.84 5.26
CA ILE A 24 -13.73 10.15 5.07
C ILE A 24 -12.28 10.13 5.58
N GLU A 25 -12.06 9.62 6.79
CA GLU A 25 -10.74 9.63 7.44
C GLU A 25 -9.67 8.86 6.64
N MET A 26 -9.99 7.64 6.18
CA MET A 26 -9.06 6.84 5.40
C MET A 26 -8.77 7.48 4.03
N SER A 27 -9.79 8.06 3.42
CA SER A 27 -9.69 8.73 2.11
C SER A 27 -8.77 9.95 2.17
N GLU A 28 -8.87 10.76 3.23
CA GLU A 28 -7.97 11.89 3.45
C GLU A 28 -6.51 11.45 3.61
N ARG A 29 -6.28 10.35 4.34
CA ARG A 29 -4.93 9.79 4.53
C ARG A 29 -4.35 9.25 3.23
N LEU A 30 -5.15 8.57 2.41
CA LEU A 30 -4.75 8.10 1.08
C LEU A 30 -4.44 9.25 0.13
N LEU A 31 -5.27 10.30 0.15
CA LEU A 31 -5.06 11.51 -0.64
C LEU A 31 -3.74 12.20 -0.25
N LYS A 32 -3.46 12.31 1.05
CA LYS A 32 -2.20 12.84 1.57
C LYS A 32 -1.01 12.00 1.13
N ARG A 33 -1.11 10.67 1.16
CA ARG A 33 -0.07 9.76 0.66
C ARG A 33 0.22 10.00 -0.82
N ASN A 34 -0.82 10.09 -1.67
CA ASN A 34 -0.66 10.31 -3.11
C ASN A 34 0.05 11.64 -3.39
N LYS A 35 -0.37 12.73 -2.75
CA LYS A 35 0.29 14.04 -2.88
C LYS A 35 1.77 14.02 -2.50
N ILE A 36 2.17 13.13 -1.58
CA ILE A 36 3.58 12.97 -1.21
C ILE A 36 4.32 12.13 -2.26
N ILE A 37 3.73 11.03 -2.75
CA ILE A 37 4.32 10.19 -3.81
C ILE A 37 4.57 11.02 -5.07
N GLU A 38 3.63 11.87 -5.45
CA GLU A 38 3.73 12.75 -6.62
C GLU A 38 4.97 13.65 -6.59
N GLN A 39 5.44 14.06 -5.40
CA GLN A 39 6.65 14.86 -5.26
C GLN A 39 7.93 14.09 -5.66
N TYR A 40 7.88 12.77 -5.62
CA TYR A 40 9.00 11.88 -5.96
C TYR A 40 8.87 11.28 -7.37
N ILE A 41 7.72 11.42 -8.05
CA ILE A 41 7.53 10.95 -9.44
C ILE A 41 8.53 11.63 -10.40
N PHE A 42 8.90 12.88 -10.10
CA PHE A 42 9.83 13.66 -10.93
C PHE A 42 11.28 13.15 -10.88
N ASP A 43 11.64 12.32 -9.90
CA ASP A 43 12.93 11.63 -9.87
C ASP A 43 12.73 10.10 -9.91
N PRO A 44 12.67 9.50 -11.11
CA PRO A 44 12.40 8.07 -11.26
C PRO A 44 13.53 7.20 -10.69
N VAL A 45 14.73 7.73 -10.49
CA VAL A 45 15.84 6.98 -9.88
C VAL A 45 15.60 6.83 -8.38
N ILE A 46 15.25 7.93 -7.70
CA ILE A 46 14.90 7.90 -6.28
C ILE A 46 13.75 6.93 -6.04
N LEU A 47 12.69 7.02 -6.85
CA LEU A 47 11.53 6.13 -6.74
C LEU A 47 11.91 4.65 -6.90
N LYS A 48 12.70 4.30 -7.92
CA LYS A 48 13.15 2.91 -8.15
C LYS A 48 13.97 2.38 -6.97
N VAL A 49 14.92 3.17 -6.46
CA VAL A 49 15.76 2.75 -5.33
C VAL A 49 14.92 2.56 -4.06
N ILE A 50 13.97 3.46 -3.79
CA ILE A 50 13.01 3.32 -2.68
C ILE A 50 12.19 2.03 -2.80
N LEU A 51 11.65 1.73 -3.98
CA LEU A 51 10.86 0.52 -4.20
C LEU A 51 11.67 -0.74 -3.94
N ILE A 52 12.93 -0.79 -4.38
CA ILE A 52 13.84 -1.92 -4.09
C ILE A 52 14.07 -2.04 -2.58
N ILE A 53 14.38 -0.94 -1.90
CA ILE A 53 14.55 -0.93 -0.43
C ILE A 53 13.30 -1.44 0.27
N LEU A 54 12.11 -1.05 -0.20
CA LEU A 54 10.82 -1.47 0.36
C LEU A 54 10.52 -2.95 0.11
N VAL A 55 10.85 -3.49 -1.06
CA VAL A 55 10.70 -4.92 -1.35
C VAL A 55 11.63 -5.76 -0.46
N LEU A 56 12.88 -5.31 -0.27
CA LEU A 56 13.85 -5.96 0.61
C LEU A 56 13.58 -5.71 2.10
N SER A 57 12.63 -4.82 2.44
CA SER A 57 12.22 -4.59 3.82
C SER A 57 11.29 -5.72 4.27
N SER A 58 11.70 -6.43 5.31
CA SER A 58 11.03 -7.64 5.83
C SER A 58 9.54 -7.49 6.18
N GLY A 59 9.02 -6.27 6.34
CA GLY A 59 7.61 -6.02 6.65
C GLY A 59 6.64 -6.32 5.50
N ASN A 60 7.06 -6.16 4.25
CA ASN A 60 6.15 -6.29 3.09
C ASN A 60 6.01 -7.74 2.57
N CYS A 61 6.95 -8.63 2.90
CA CYS A 61 6.97 -10.00 2.38
C CYS A 61 6.48 -11.05 3.40
N ARG A 62 6.29 -10.69 4.68
CA ARG A 62 6.01 -11.63 5.78
C ARG A 62 4.51 -11.83 6.10
N ASN A 63 3.63 -11.01 5.53
CA ASN A 63 2.17 -11.09 5.74
C ASN A 63 1.43 -11.81 4.60
N ILE A 64 2.15 -12.36 3.62
CA ILE A 64 1.56 -13.16 2.54
C ILE A 64 1.49 -14.59 3.05
N ASP A 65 0.30 -15.19 2.95
CA ASP A 65 -0.04 -16.51 3.50
C ASP A 65 1.10 -17.53 3.34
N TYR A 66 1.36 -18.22 4.45
CA TYR A 66 2.52 -19.05 4.82
C TYR A 66 2.89 -20.21 3.86
N ILE A 67 2.23 -20.34 2.71
CA ILE A 67 2.27 -21.54 1.87
C ILE A 67 3.29 -21.41 0.72
N ASP A 68 3.56 -20.21 0.20
CA ASP A 68 4.42 -20.04 -1.00
C ASP A 68 5.78 -19.35 -0.79
N MET A 69 6.05 -18.75 0.39
CA MET A 69 7.28 -17.97 0.61
C MET A 69 8.42 -18.72 1.31
N ASN A 70 8.18 -19.97 1.74
CA ASN A 70 9.12 -20.76 2.55
C ASN A 70 10.42 -21.18 1.82
N GLN A 71 10.67 -20.72 0.60
CA GLN A 71 11.92 -21.00 -0.13
C GLN A 71 12.68 -19.76 -0.62
N ILE A 72 12.05 -18.58 -0.65
CA ILE A 72 12.69 -17.35 -1.18
C ILE A 72 13.39 -16.55 -0.06
N CYS A 73 13.01 -16.76 1.21
CA CYS A 73 13.40 -15.91 2.34
C CYS A 73 14.28 -16.57 3.41
N ASP A 74 14.96 -17.69 3.12
CA ASP A 74 15.78 -18.38 4.13
C ASP A 74 17.03 -17.60 4.56
N ASP A 75 17.59 -16.74 3.70
CA ASP A 75 18.77 -15.92 4.03
C ASP A 75 18.42 -14.45 4.28
N SER A 76 17.75 -14.21 5.40
CA SER A 76 17.45 -12.86 5.89
C SER A 76 18.69 -11.95 5.99
N LEU A 77 19.87 -12.50 6.29
CA LEU A 77 21.11 -11.73 6.42
C LEU A 77 21.54 -11.18 5.05
N SER A 78 21.48 -12.00 4.01
CA SER A 78 21.76 -11.55 2.64
C SER A 78 20.74 -10.52 2.14
N ILE A 79 19.47 -10.64 2.52
CA ILE A 79 18.43 -9.65 2.21
C ILE A 79 18.76 -8.30 2.86
N PHE A 80 19.11 -8.28 4.14
CA PHE A 80 19.52 -7.04 4.82
C PHE A 80 20.80 -6.45 4.23
N ARG A 81 21.75 -7.30 3.84
CA ARG A 81 22.98 -6.85 3.17
C ARG A 81 22.67 -6.20 1.82
N ALA A 82 21.81 -6.80 1.02
CA ALA A 82 21.35 -6.23 -0.24
C ALA A 82 20.62 -4.90 0.00
N GLN A 83 19.73 -4.83 0.99
CA GLN A 83 19.04 -3.61 1.37
C GLN A 83 20.02 -2.48 1.70
N ASN A 84 21.05 -2.75 2.51
CA ASN A 84 22.06 -1.76 2.89
C ASN A 84 22.82 -1.19 1.69
N ILE A 85 23.10 -1.99 0.67
CA ILE A 85 23.71 -1.51 -0.59
C ILE A 85 22.82 -0.46 -1.25
N TYR A 86 21.51 -0.70 -1.32
CA TYR A 86 20.57 0.25 -1.91
C TYR A 86 20.33 1.48 -1.04
N VAL A 87 20.37 1.35 0.29
CA VAL A 87 20.34 2.50 1.21
C VAL A 87 21.57 3.39 1.02
N GLU A 88 22.76 2.79 0.88
CA GLU A 88 23.99 3.53 0.62
C GLU A 88 23.95 4.21 -0.77
N LEU A 89 23.44 3.51 -1.79
CA LEU A 89 23.23 4.08 -3.12
C LEU A 89 22.29 5.29 -3.08
N LEU A 90 21.18 5.18 -2.35
CA LEU A 90 20.23 6.26 -2.16
C LEU A 90 20.90 7.47 -1.49
N TRP A 91 21.69 7.23 -0.44
CA TRP A 91 22.43 8.29 0.24
C TRP A 91 23.40 9.01 -0.69
N LYS A 92 24.24 8.27 -1.42
CA LYS A 92 25.20 8.83 -2.40
C LYS A 92 24.48 9.63 -3.48
N TYR A 93 23.34 9.12 -3.96
CA TYR A 93 22.53 9.79 -4.97
C TYR A 93 21.99 11.13 -4.46
N ILE A 94 21.35 11.14 -3.29
CA ILE A 94 20.79 12.35 -2.67
C ILE A 94 21.91 13.37 -2.43
N LEU A 95 23.06 12.93 -1.92
CA LEU A 95 24.20 13.79 -1.66
C LEU A 95 24.72 14.43 -2.95
N SER A 96 24.81 13.68 -4.05
CA SER A 96 25.26 14.18 -5.36
C SER A 96 24.34 15.23 -5.98
N ARG A 97 23.06 15.24 -5.59
CA ARG A 97 22.04 16.18 -6.10
C ARG A 97 21.69 17.30 -5.13
N SER A 98 22.20 17.24 -3.91
CA SER A 98 21.94 18.24 -2.89
C SER A 98 23.00 19.34 -2.94
N PRO A 99 22.64 20.61 -2.70
CA PRO A 99 23.61 21.72 -2.63
C PRO A 99 24.56 21.61 -1.43
N GLY A 100 24.32 20.67 -0.52
CA GLY A 100 25.20 20.35 0.61
C GLY A 100 24.61 19.27 1.50
N GLU A 101 25.44 18.74 2.40
CA GLU A 101 25.08 17.61 3.28
C GLU A 101 23.85 17.92 4.15
N LYS A 102 23.74 19.14 4.69
CA LYS A 102 22.58 19.57 5.48
C LYS A 102 21.25 19.46 4.72
N HIS A 103 21.26 19.72 3.41
CA HIS A 103 20.08 19.57 2.56
C HIS A 103 19.78 18.10 2.27
N ALA A 104 20.82 17.29 2.04
CA ALA A 104 20.70 15.85 1.86
C ALA A 104 20.07 15.17 3.09
N VAL A 105 20.54 15.51 4.30
CA VAL A 105 19.99 15.00 5.57
C VAL A 105 18.53 15.42 5.74
N LYS A 106 18.20 16.70 5.48
CA LYS A 106 16.80 17.16 5.55
C LYS A 106 15.89 16.41 4.58
N PHE A 107 16.36 16.16 3.36
CA PHE A 107 15.63 15.40 2.37
C PHE A 107 15.43 13.96 2.82
N LEU A 108 16.49 13.30 3.30
CA LEU A 108 16.44 11.92 3.79
C LEU A 108 15.48 11.78 4.99
N ASN A 109 15.51 12.72 5.93
CA ASN A 109 14.57 12.72 7.07
C ASN A 109 13.12 12.83 6.62
N LYS A 110 12.83 13.74 5.66
CA LYS A 110 11.48 13.84 5.08
C LYS A 110 11.06 12.55 4.38
N LEU A 111 11.99 11.93 3.65
CA LEU A 111 11.75 10.67 2.96
C LEU A 111 11.44 9.54 3.96
N MET A 112 12.21 9.40 5.04
CA MET A 112 11.96 8.40 6.08
C MET A 112 10.61 8.59 6.76
N MET A 113 10.26 9.84 7.10
CA MET A 113 8.94 10.16 7.66
C MET A 113 7.79 9.77 6.71
N PHE A 114 7.99 9.97 5.40
CA PHE A 114 7.03 9.54 4.40
C PHE A 114 6.90 8.00 4.33
N LEU A 115 8.02 7.28 4.32
CA LEU A 115 8.01 5.82 4.28
C LEU A 115 7.28 5.23 5.49
N LEU A 116 7.55 5.76 6.69
CA LEU A 116 6.86 5.38 7.91
C LEU A 116 5.36 5.68 7.86
N TYR A 117 4.98 6.86 7.34
CA TYR A 117 3.58 7.22 7.15
C TYR A 117 2.87 6.26 6.18
N ALA A 118 3.51 5.92 5.06
CA ALA A 118 2.97 5.00 4.08
C ALA A 118 2.82 3.57 4.63
N GLN A 119 3.79 3.08 5.40
CA GLN A 119 3.71 1.79 6.09
C GLN A 119 2.59 1.76 7.12
N ASN A 120 2.46 2.81 7.93
CA ASN A 120 1.36 2.89 8.91
C ASN A 120 -0.01 2.90 8.23
N LEU A 121 -0.16 3.61 7.11
CA LEU A 121 -1.39 3.61 6.34
C LEU A 121 -1.69 2.23 5.74
N HIS A 122 -0.68 1.53 5.24
CA HIS A 122 -0.83 0.16 4.73
C HIS A 122 -1.35 -0.79 5.83
N LEU A 123 -0.76 -0.76 7.03
CA LEU A 123 -1.25 -1.56 8.17
C LEU A 123 -2.71 -1.23 8.54
N HIS A 124 -3.09 0.04 8.48
CA HIS A 124 -4.45 0.47 8.78
C HIS A 124 -5.44 -0.01 7.72
N LEU A 125 -5.05 0.02 6.44
CA LEU A 125 -5.85 -0.54 5.34
C LEU A 125 -5.98 -2.05 5.45
N ASP A 126 -4.90 -2.76 5.75
CA ASP A 126 -4.93 -4.21 5.92
C ASP A 126 -5.86 -4.60 7.07
N TYR A 127 -5.79 -3.90 8.20
CA TYR A 127 -6.70 -4.10 9.32
C TYR A 127 -8.16 -3.84 8.91
N TYR A 128 -8.41 -2.74 8.22
CA TYR A 128 -9.75 -2.40 7.71
C TYR A 128 -10.30 -3.50 6.80
N VAL A 129 -9.53 -3.95 5.81
CA VAL A 129 -9.94 -5.04 4.91
C VAL A 129 -10.18 -6.35 5.67
N HIS A 130 -9.34 -6.67 6.67
CA HIS A 130 -9.55 -7.84 7.52
C HIS A 130 -10.84 -7.74 8.34
N SER A 131 -11.19 -6.56 8.87
CA SER A 131 -12.46 -6.37 9.59
C SER A 131 -13.69 -6.57 8.71
N LEU A 132 -13.59 -6.28 7.41
CA LEU A 132 -14.69 -6.51 6.45
C LEU A 132 -14.88 -8.00 6.09
N LYS A 133 -13.83 -8.84 6.16
CA LYS A 133 -13.96 -10.29 5.93
C LYS A 133 -14.99 -10.92 6.88
N ASP A 134 -15.04 -10.43 8.12
CA ASP A 134 -16.00 -10.89 9.11
C ASP A 134 -17.42 -10.36 8.84
N GLU A 135 -17.56 -9.18 8.24
CA GLU A 135 -18.86 -8.66 7.81
C GLU A 135 -19.45 -9.47 6.66
N ILE A 136 -18.64 -9.86 5.67
CA ILE A 136 -19.10 -10.74 4.57
C ILE A 136 -19.62 -12.07 5.13
N LYS A 137 -18.89 -12.68 6.07
CA LYS A 137 -19.34 -13.90 6.77
C LYS A 137 -20.62 -13.68 7.59
N ARG A 138 -20.80 -12.48 8.17
CA ARG A 138 -22.04 -12.13 8.91
C ARG A 138 -23.22 -11.84 8.00
N MET A 139 -22.98 -11.37 6.78
CA MET A 139 -24.01 -11.11 5.78
C MET A 139 -24.43 -12.38 5.02
N GLU A 140 -23.58 -13.40 4.99
CA GLU A 140 -23.87 -14.70 4.37
C GLU A 140 -25.24 -15.31 4.72
N PRO A 141 -25.68 -15.39 6.00
CA PRO A 141 -27.01 -15.91 6.33
C PRO A 141 -28.15 -15.02 5.80
N ILE A 142 -27.96 -13.70 5.77
CA ILE A 142 -28.95 -12.75 5.23
C ILE A 142 -29.03 -12.91 3.70
N MET A 143 -27.88 -13.02 3.06
CA MET A 143 -27.75 -13.29 1.63
C MET A 143 -28.47 -14.60 1.27
N GLN A 144 -28.20 -15.70 1.98
CA GLN A 144 -28.87 -16.99 1.81
C GLN A 144 -30.40 -16.90 2.01
N SER A 145 -30.88 -16.04 2.91
CA SER A 145 -32.32 -15.82 3.11
C SER A 145 -33.03 -15.09 1.96
N MET A 146 -32.27 -14.37 1.12
CA MET A 146 -32.77 -13.67 -0.07
C MET A 146 -32.68 -14.51 -1.35
N TRP A 147 -31.99 -15.65 -1.32
CA TRP A 147 -32.00 -16.57 -2.45
C TRP A 147 -33.40 -17.18 -2.59
N PRO A 148 -34.00 -17.20 -3.80
CA PRO A 148 -35.23 -17.91 -4.01
C PRO A 148 -35.02 -19.35 -3.57
N ARG A 149 -35.79 -19.80 -2.58
CA ARG A 149 -35.88 -21.23 -2.31
C ARG A 149 -36.45 -21.85 -3.59
N ILE A 150 -35.71 -22.81 -4.15
CA ILE A 150 -36.28 -23.62 -5.20
C ILE A 150 -37.36 -24.44 -4.47
N ASP A 151 -38.62 -24.02 -4.61
CA ASP A 151 -39.79 -24.71 -4.09
C ASP A 151 -39.96 -26.04 -4.84
N ASN A 152 -39.06 -26.98 -4.61
CA ASN A 152 -39.14 -28.34 -5.12
C ASN A 152 -39.25 -29.27 -3.91
N GLU A 153 -40.43 -29.39 -3.30
CA GLU A 153 -40.83 -30.58 -2.52
C GLU A 153 -42.27 -30.56 -1.97
N GLU A 154 -43.25 -29.89 -2.60
CA GLU A 154 -44.68 -30.03 -2.19
C GLU A 154 -45.61 -30.69 -3.23
N ASP A 155 -45.10 -31.16 -4.38
CA ASP A 155 -45.93 -31.83 -5.41
C ASP A 155 -45.60 -33.34 -5.63
N MET A 156 -45.03 -34.04 -4.65
CA MET A 156 -44.83 -35.51 -4.73
C MET A 156 -45.42 -36.30 -3.56
N ASN A 157 -46.59 -35.91 -3.07
CA ASN A 157 -47.49 -36.82 -2.34
C ASN A 157 -48.88 -36.81 -2.99
N ILE A 158 -48.96 -37.29 -4.23
CA ILE A 158 -50.17 -37.90 -4.79
C ILE A 158 -49.86 -39.39 -4.96
N THR A 159 -50.20 -40.20 -3.96
CA THR A 159 -51.02 -41.44 -4.07
C THR A 159 -51.16 -42.13 -2.73
#